data_AF-A0A0F5IQT5-F1
#
_entry.id   AF-A0A0F5IQT5-F1
#
_cell.length_a   1.000
_cell.length_b   1.000
_cell.length_c   1.000
_cell.angle_alpha   90.00
_cell.angle_beta   90.00
_cell.angle_gamma   90.00
#
_symmetry.space_group_name_H-M   'P 1'
#
loop_
_entity.id
_entity.type
_entity.pdbx_description
1 polymer ?
#
loop_
_entity_poly.entity_id
_entity_poly.type
_entity_poly.pdbx_seq_one_letter_code
_entity_poly.pdbx_strand_id
1 'polypeptide(L)'
;MGWFEEQQSCPYCDGVGYITIDCPDCYGSGKTKETCPDCRGYGHGEDGEKCYTCNGDGIVYDYCDRCGGDGKIQKECHCRR
;
A
#
# COMPACT_ATOMS: atom_id res chain seq x y z
N MET A 1 -28.97 -33.71 -26.25
CA MET A 1 -29.43 -32.73 -25.25
C MET A 1 -28.19 -32.33 -24.47
N GLY A 2 -27.83 -31.04 -24.50
CA GLY A 2 -26.47 -30.53 -24.42
C GLY A 2 -25.68 -30.83 -23.14
N TRP A 3 -24.39 -31.11 -23.33
CA TRP A 3 -23.38 -31.08 -22.29
C TRP A 3 -22.98 -29.61 -22.12
N PHE A 4 -23.40 -28.99 -21.02
CA PHE A 4 -22.83 -27.72 -20.60
C PHE A 4 -21.41 -28.04 -20.11
N GLU A 5 -20.42 -27.74 -20.93
CA GLU A 5 -19.03 -27.67 -20.49
C GLU A 5 -18.97 -26.52 -19.47
N GLU A 6 -19.03 -26.88 -18.20
CA GLU A 6 -18.93 -25.95 -17.09
C GLU A 6 -17.53 -25.33 -17.16
N GLN A 7 -17.43 -24.15 -17.79
CA GLN A 7 -16.19 -23.39 -17.87
C GLN A 7 -15.82 -23.03 -16.45
N GLN A 8 -14.97 -23.83 -15.81
CA GLN A 8 -14.49 -23.57 -14.47
C GLN A 8 -13.59 -22.34 -14.56
N SER A 9 -14.16 -21.17 -14.27
CA SER A 9 -13.43 -19.92 -14.12
C SER A 9 -12.34 -20.13 -13.08
N CYS A 10 -11.16 -19.55 -13.30
CA CYS A 10 -10.04 -19.65 -12.37
C CYS A 10 -10.50 -19.28 -10.95
N PRO A 11 -10.52 -20.21 -9.98
CA PRO A 11 -11.12 -19.96 -8.67
C PRO A 11 -10.31 -18.98 -7.81
N TYR A 12 -9.10 -18.61 -8.26
CA TYR A 12 -8.27 -17.62 -7.60
C TYR A 12 -8.65 -16.17 -7.95
N CYS A 13 -9.23 -15.95 -9.13
CA CYS A 13 -9.64 -14.61 -9.59
C CYS A 13 -11.06 -14.58 -10.13
N ASP A 14 -11.84 -15.65 -9.93
CA ASP A 14 -13.20 -15.84 -10.44
C ASP A 14 -13.37 -15.48 -11.92
N GLY A 15 -12.34 -15.76 -12.72
CA GLY A 15 -12.32 -15.45 -14.16
C GLY A 15 -12.09 -13.98 -14.52
N VAL A 16 -11.88 -13.08 -13.55
CA VAL A 16 -11.59 -11.65 -13.77
C VAL A 16 -10.20 -11.42 -14.38
N GLY A 17 -9.25 -12.32 -14.10
CA GLY A 17 -7.88 -12.25 -14.63
C GLY A 17 -6.91 -11.43 -13.77
N TYR A 18 -7.40 -10.76 -12.73
CA TYR A 18 -6.58 -10.10 -11.73
C TYR A 18 -7.24 -10.16 -10.35
N ILE A 19 -6.46 -9.93 -9.31
CA ILE A 19 -6.94 -9.74 -7.94
C ILE A 19 -6.45 -8.40 -7.42
N THR A 20 -7.20 -7.81 -6.49
CA THR A 20 -6.76 -6.64 -5.75
C THR A 20 -6.19 -7.09 -4.42
N ILE A 21 -4.97 -6.67 -4.12
CA ILE A 21 -4.30 -6.96 -2.86
C ILE A 21 -3.91 -5.66 -2.17
N ASP A 22 -3.73 -5.74 -0.85
CA ASP A 22 -3.12 -4.65 -0.10
C ASP A 22 -1.70 -4.42 -0.61
N CYS A 23 -1.35 -3.16 -0.79
CA CYS A 23 -0.02 -2.76 -1.23
C CYS A 23 0.99 -3.20 -0.15
N PRO A 24 1.99 -4.03 -0.51
CA PRO A 24 2.89 -4.62 0.47
C PRO A 24 3.88 -3.62 1.08
N ASP A 25 4.11 -2.48 0.42
CA ASP A 25 5.07 -1.46 0.88
C ASP A 25 4.48 -0.61 2.01
N CYS A 26 3.18 -0.33 1.95
CA CYS A 26 2.45 0.42 2.97
C CYS A 26 1.47 -0.43 3.78
N TYR A 27 1.46 -1.75 3.56
CA TYR A 27 0.56 -2.71 4.22
C TYR A 27 -0.91 -2.29 4.19
N GLY A 28 -1.40 -1.84 3.04
CA GLY A 28 -2.81 -1.43 2.89
C GLY A 28 -3.14 0.00 3.33
N SER A 29 -2.23 0.71 4.00
CA SER A 29 -2.52 2.04 4.56
C SER A 29 -2.49 3.19 3.54
N GLY A 30 -1.86 2.99 2.39
CA GLY A 30 -1.61 4.02 1.38
C GLY A 30 -0.48 5.00 1.74
N LYS A 31 0.11 4.90 2.94
CA LYS A 31 1.14 5.83 3.40
C LYS A 31 2.34 5.11 4.00
N THR A 32 3.51 5.69 3.85
CA THR A 32 4.73 5.24 4.54
C THR A 32 5.06 6.22 5.65
N LYS A 33 5.67 5.70 6.71
CA LYS A 33 6.19 6.51 7.81
C LYS A 33 7.67 6.73 7.56
N GLU A 34 8.10 7.97 7.65
CA GLU A 34 9.50 8.35 7.50
C GLU A 34 9.95 9.12 8.73
N THR A 35 11.21 8.95 9.09
CA THR A 35 11.83 9.79 10.12
C THR A 35 11.86 11.23 9.61
N CYS A 36 11.36 12.17 10.42
CA CYS A 36 11.36 13.58 10.04
C CYS A 36 12.81 14.03 9.75
N PRO A 37 13.11 14.53 8.54
CA PRO A 37 14.49 14.84 8.14
C PRO A 37 15.05 16.04 8.91
N ASP A 38 14.19 17.01 9.23
CA ASP A 38 14.60 18.28 9.84
C ASP A 38 15.05 18.10 11.29
N CYS A 39 14.31 17.29 12.06
CA CYS A 39 14.65 16.98 13.45
C CYS A 39 15.22 15.58 13.63
N ARG A 40 15.54 14.85 12.55
CA ARG A 40 16.08 13.47 12.58
C ARG A 40 15.38 12.51 13.56
N GLY A 41 14.07 12.65 13.73
CA GLY A 41 13.30 11.82 14.67
C GLY A 41 13.15 12.35 16.09
N TYR A 42 13.82 13.44 16.47
CA TYR A 42 13.77 13.97 17.84
C TYR A 42 12.46 14.68 18.20
N GLY A 43 11.71 15.16 17.22
CA GLY A 43 10.49 15.95 17.43
C GLY A 43 10.74 17.40 17.88
N HIS A 44 11.99 17.81 18.10
CA HIS A 44 12.35 19.18 18.47
C HIS A 44 13.65 19.62 17.78
N GLY A 45 13.86 20.94 17.70
CA GLY A 45 15.08 21.57 17.22
C GLY A 45 16.17 21.65 18.29
N GLU A 46 17.33 22.22 17.95
CA GLU A 46 18.46 22.37 18.89
C GLU A 46 18.13 23.34 20.04
N ASP A 47 17.20 24.26 19.83
CA ASP A 47 16.66 25.18 20.83
C ASP A 47 15.65 24.53 21.79
N GLY A 48 15.33 23.24 21.57
CA GLY A 48 14.33 22.50 22.35
C GLY A 48 12.89 22.80 21.94
N GLU A 49 12.67 23.70 20.97
CA GLU A 49 11.34 24.00 20.47
C GLU A 49 10.81 22.89 19.59
N LYS A 50 9.49 22.77 19.56
CA LYS A 50 8.79 21.73 18.80
C LYS A 50 9.12 21.84 17.31
N CYS A 51 9.52 20.73 16.69
CA CYS A 51 9.79 20.69 15.27
C CYS A 51 8.48 20.93 14.48
N TYR A 52 8.45 21.99 13.69
CA TYR A 52 7.27 22.39 12.92
C TYR A 52 6.90 21.39 11.82
N THR A 53 7.89 20.75 11.21
CA THR A 53 7.69 19.83 10.08
C THR A 53 6.94 18.56 10.49
N CYS A 54 7.29 17.98 11.64
CA CYS A 54 6.60 16.79 12.17
C CYS A 54 5.63 17.11 13.30
N ASN A 55 5.43 18.39 13.64
CA ASN A 55 4.64 18.81 14.79
C ASN A 55 4.97 17.99 16.04
N GLY A 56 6.25 17.84 16.37
CA GLY A 56 6.69 17.16 17.60
C GLY A 56 6.73 15.65 17.56
N ASP A 57 6.14 15.01 16.55
CA ASP A 57 6.00 13.56 16.52
C ASP A 57 7.29 12.84 16.12
N GLY A 58 8.26 13.57 15.56
CA GLY A 58 9.52 13.02 15.04
C GLY A 58 9.37 12.22 13.74
N ILE A 59 8.13 12.00 13.28
CA ILE A 59 7.83 11.27 12.05
C ILE A 59 7.02 12.14 11.09
N VAL A 60 7.17 11.88 9.81
CA VAL A 60 6.32 12.43 8.75
C VAL A 60 5.72 11.28 7.96
N TYR A 61 4.58 11.54 7.31
CA TYR A 61 3.93 10.56 6.45
C TYR A 61 4.02 11.02 5.02
N ASP A 62 4.36 10.08 4.13
CA ASP A 62 4.30 10.30 2.69
C ASP A 62 3.34 9.30 2.04
N TYR A 63 2.93 9.59 0.81
CA TYR A 63 2.15 8.66 0.01
C TYR A 63 3.02 7.49 -0.42
N CYS A 64 2.43 6.31 -0.41
CA CYS A 64 3.12 5.13 -0.91
C CYS A 64 3.13 5.15 -2.45
N ASP A 65 4.31 5.43 -3.01
CA ASP A 65 4.54 5.52 -4.47
C ASP A 65 4.05 4.28 -5.22
N ARG A 66 4.29 3.08 -4.68
CA ARG A 66 3.91 1.82 -5.32
C ARG A 66 2.41 1.69 -5.59
N CYS A 67 1.57 2.30 -4.75
CA CYS A 67 0.12 2.28 -4.91
C CYS A 67 -0.49 3.66 -5.17
N GLY A 68 0.33 4.69 -5.39
CA GLY A 68 -0.14 6.07 -5.58
C GLY A 68 -0.95 6.64 -4.40
N GLY A 69 -0.82 6.06 -3.21
CA GLY A 69 -1.59 6.47 -2.03
C GLY A 69 -2.88 5.69 -1.76
N ASP A 70 -3.33 4.82 -2.66
CA ASP A 70 -4.62 4.10 -2.51
C ASP A 70 -4.56 2.92 -1.53
N GLY A 71 -3.35 2.49 -1.18
CA GLY A 71 -3.12 1.33 -0.32
C GLY A 71 -3.35 -0.01 -0.99
N LYS A 72 -3.78 -0.06 -2.25
CA LYS A 72 -4.08 -1.30 -2.98
C LYS A 72 -3.38 -1.33 -4.33
N ILE A 73 -3.08 -2.54 -4.81
CA ILE A 73 -2.54 -2.77 -6.15
C ILE A 73 -3.26 -3.94 -6.82
N GLN A 74 -3.40 -3.87 -8.14
CA GLN A 74 -3.89 -4.99 -8.94
C GLN A 74 -2.73 -5.91 -9.30
N LYS A 75 -2.93 -7.22 -9.11
CA LYS A 75 -1.98 -8.25 -9.49
C LYS A 75 -2.63 -9.19 -10.49
N GLU A 76 -1.95 -9.41 -11.61
CA GLU A 76 -2.40 -10.36 -12.62
C GLU A 76 -2.47 -11.77 -12.03
N CYS A 77 -3.55 -12.46 -12.39
CA CYS A 77 -3.76 -13.84 -12.03
C CYS A 77 -3.49 -14.72 -13.24
N HIS A 78 -2.44 -15.54 -13.16
CA HIS A 78 -2.15 -16.57 -14.14
C HIS A 78 -2.56 -17.95 -13.60
N CYS A 79 -3.82 -18.32 -13.80
CA CYS A 79 -4.21 -19.72 -13.68
C CYS A 79 -3.70 -20.47 -14.92
N ARG A 80 -2.67 -21.31 -14.73
CA ARG A 80 -2.35 -22.33 -15.73
C ARG A 80 -3.41 -23.44 -15.62
N ARG A 81 -3.94 -23.84 -16.77
CA ARG A 81 -4.82 -25.01 -16.89
C ARG A 81 -4.06 -26.28 -16.50
#